data_AF-Q8WVR3-F1
#
_entry.id   AF-Q8WVR3-F1
#
_cell.length_a   1.000
_cell.length_b   1.000
_cell.length_c   1.000
_cell.angle_alpha   90.00
_cell.angle_beta   90.00
_cell.angle_gamma   90.00
#
_symmetry.space_group_name_H-M   'P 1'
#
loop_
_entity.id
_entity.type
_entity.pdbx_description
1 polymer ?
#
loop_
_entity_poly.entity_id
_entity_poly.type
_entity_poly.pdbx_seq_one_letter_code
_entity_poly.pdbx_strand_id
1 'polypeptide(L)'
;MESQCDYSMYFPAVPLPPRAELAGDPGRYRALPRRNHLYLGETVRFLLVLRCRGGAGSGTGGGPGLGSRGAWAELATALAALASVSAGGGMPGGGGAGDQDSEPPGGGDPGGGGLFRGCSPLLTHGPGPATSGGATTLPVEEPIVSTDEVIFPLTVSLDRLPPGTPKAKIVVTVWKREIEAPEVRDQGYLRLLQTRSPGETFRGEQSAFKAQVSTLLTLLPPPVLRCRQFTVAGKHLTVLKVLNSSSQEEISIWDIRILPNFNASYLPVMPDGSVLLVDNVCHQSGEVSMGSFCRLPGTSGCFPCPLNALEEHNFLFQLRGGEQPPPGAKEGLEVPLIAVVQWSTPKLPFTQSIYTHYRLPSVRLDRPCFVMTASCKSPVRTYERFTVTYTLLNNLQDFLAVRLVWTPEHAQAGKQLCEEERRAMQAALDSVVCHTPLNNLGFSRKGSALTFSVAFQALRTGLFELSQHMKLKLQFTASVSHPPPEARPLSRKSSPSSPAVRDLVERHQASLGRSQSFSHQQPSRSHLMRSGSVMERRAITPPVASPVGRPLYLPPDKAVLSLDKIAKRECKVLVVEPVK
;
A
#
# COMPACT_ATOMS: atom_id res chain seq x y z
N MET A 1 -28.15 -19.20 -40.71
CA MET A 1 -26.68 -19.24 -40.79
C MET A 1 -26.04 -19.57 -39.45
N GLU A 2 -26.43 -18.93 -38.33
CA GLU A 2 -25.95 -19.35 -36.99
C GLU A 2 -26.15 -20.86 -36.74
N SER A 3 -27.26 -21.43 -37.22
CA SER A 3 -27.55 -22.88 -37.15
C SER A 3 -26.69 -23.78 -38.05
N GLN A 4 -25.97 -23.21 -39.01
CA GLN A 4 -25.15 -23.93 -39.99
C GLN A 4 -23.68 -24.03 -39.59
N CYS A 5 -23.25 -23.28 -38.57
CA CYS A 5 -21.85 -23.21 -38.17
C CYS A 5 -21.66 -23.71 -36.73
N ASP A 6 -20.66 -24.55 -36.51
CA ASP A 6 -20.18 -24.86 -35.17
C ASP A 6 -19.06 -23.90 -34.79
N TYR A 7 -19.17 -23.28 -33.62
CA TYR A 7 -18.20 -22.33 -33.11
C TYR A 7 -17.42 -22.95 -31.95
N SER A 8 -16.09 -22.86 -32.00
CA SER A 8 -15.25 -23.32 -30.90
C SER A 8 -14.11 -22.35 -30.64
N MET A 9 -13.85 -22.06 -29.36
CA MET A 9 -12.69 -21.26 -28.95
C MET A 9 -11.56 -22.17 -28.48
N TYR A 10 -10.33 -21.83 -28.84
CA TYR A 10 -9.13 -22.60 -28.53
C TYR A 10 -8.06 -21.73 -27.88
N PHE A 11 -7.69 -22.07 -26.64
CA PHE A 11 -6.69 -21.35 -25.84
C PHE A 11 -5.41 -22.19 -25.73
N PRO A 12 -4.42 -21.98 -26.61
CA PRO A 12 -3.18 -22.75 -26.60
C PRO A 12 -2.30 -22.35 -25.41
N ALA A 13 -1.61 -23.31 -24.80
CA ALA A 13 -0.64 -23.09 -23.72
C ALA A 13 0.76 -22.72 -24.21
N VAL A 14 0.97 -22.78 -25.53
CA VAL A 14 2.21 -22.46 -26.22
C VAL A 14 1.96 -21.35 -27.24
N PRO A 15 3.01 -20.65 -27.69
CA PRO A 15 2.88 -19.69 -28.78
C PRO A 15 2.21 -20.34 -30.01
N LEU A 16 1.32 -19.60 -30.66
CA LEU A 16 0.71 -20.08 -31.90
C LEU A 16 1.76 -20.21 -33.00
N PRO A 17 1.71 -21.27 -33.83
CA PRO A 17 2.60 -21.40 -34.97
C PRO A 17 2.38 -20.23 -35.95
N PRO A 18 3.40 -19.90 -36.78
CA PRO A 18 3.28 -18.86 -37.80
C PRO A 18 2.05 -19.07 -38.70
N ARG A 19 1.42 -17.98 -39.14
CA ARG A 19 0.22 -18.01 -40.00
C ARG A 19 0.37 -18.95 -41.19
N ALA A 20 1.53 -18.94 -41.85
CA ALA A 20 1.81 -19.78 -43.02
C ALA A 20 1.72 -21.28 -42.70
N GLU A 21 2.21 -21.70 -41.53
CA GLU A 21 2.13 -23.09 -41.09
C GLU A 21 0.70 -23.48 -40.71
N LEU A 22 -0.03 -22.59 -40.05
CA LEU A 22 -1.43 -22.83 -39.68
C LEU A 22 -2.36 -22.84 -40.90
N ALA A 23 -2.03 -22.11 -41.96
CA ALA A 23 -2.75 -22.14 -43.22
C ALA A 23 -2.47 -23.42 -44.03
N GLY A 24 -1.24 -23.95 -43.95
CA GLY A 24 -0.85 -25.19 -44.63
C GLY A 24 -1.48 -26.45 -44.01
N ASP A 25 -1.55 -26.51 -42.68
CA ASP A 25 -2.27 -27.56 -41.95
C ASP A 25 -3.17 -26.95 -40.87
N PRO A 26 -4.42 -26.59 -41.23
CA PRO A 26 -5.36 -26.03 -40.26
C PRO A 26 -5.73 -27.03 -39.17
N GLY A 27 -5.50 -28.34 -39.33
CA GLY A 27 -5.74 -29.32 -38.28
C GLY A 27 -4.73 -29.25 -37.13
N ARG A 28 -3.54 -28.68 -37.38
CA ARG A 28 -2.40 -28.71 -36.46
C ARG A 28 -2.64 -28.02 -35.12
N TYR A 29 -3.51 -27.00 -35.06
CA TYR A 29 -3.83 -26.35 -33.77
C TYR A 29 -4.44 -27.31 -32.75
N ARG A 30 -5.12 -28.37 -33.21
CA ARG A 30 -5.77 -29.36 -32.34
C ARG A 30 -4.78 -30.18 -31.52
N ALA A 31 -3.53 -30.28 -31.98
CA ALA A 31 -2.45 -30.97 -31.28
C ALA A 31 -1.74 -30.08 -30.23
N LEU A 32 -2.00 -28.78 -30.22
CA LEU A 32 -1.36 -27.87 -29.26
C LEU A 32 -1.90 -28.13 -27.84
N PRO A 33 -1.11 -28.06 -26.78
CA PRO A 33 -1.66 -28.17 -25.42
C PRO A 33 -2.62 -27.01 -25.12
N ARG A 34 -3.71 -27.29 -24.38
CA ARG A 34 -4.68 -26.27 -23.95
C ARG A 34 -4.34 -25.69 -22.58
N ARG A 35 -4.70 -24.43 -22.35
CA ARG A 35 -4.61 -23.79 -21.02
C ARG A 35 -5.82 -24.13 -20.18
N ASN A 36 -5.57 -24.38 -18.90
CA ASN A 36 -6.62 -24.65 -17.90
C ASN A 36 -7.01 -23.40 -17.10
N HIS A 37 -6.13 -22.41 -17.04
CA HIS A 37 -6.31 -21.18 -16.29
C HIS A 37 -5.53 -20.04 -16.95
N LEU A 38 -5.84 -18.80 -16.57
CA LEU A 38 -5.18 -17.59 -17.01
C LEU A 38 -4.78 -16.73 -15.80
N TYR A 39 -3.98 -15.68 -16.03
CA TYR A 39 -3.63 -14.71 -14.99
C TYR A 39 -4.19 -13.33 -15.32
N LEU A 40 -4.61 -12.60 -14.29
CA LEU A 40 -4.96 -11.19 -14.45
C LEU A 40 -3.72 -10.39 -14.89
N GLY A 41 -3.88 -9.46 -15.82
CA GLY A 41 -2.76 -8.73 -16.41
C GLY A 41 -2.07 -9.42 -17.60
N GLU A 42 -2.54 -10.59 -18.00
CA GLU A 42 -2.01 -11.30 -19.16
C GLU A 42 -2.65 -10.79 -20.48
N THR A 43 -1.87 -10.77 -21.55
CA THR A 43 -2.41 -10.72 -22.92
C THR A 43 -2.52 -12.13 -23.49
N VAL A 44 -3.76 -12.56 -23.77
CA VAL A 44 -4.09 -13.93 -24.19
C VAL A 44 -4.38 -13.95 -25.68
N ARG A 45 -3.61 -14.76 -26.43
CA ARG A 45 -3.88 -15.06 -27.83
C ARG A 45 -4.58 -16.41 -27.95
N PHE A 46 -5.65 -16.48 -28.73
CA PHE A 46 -6.49 -17.66 -28.86
C PHE A 46 -7.06 -17.74 -30.28
N LEU A 47 -7.67 -18.88 -30.63
CA LEU A 47 -8.30 -19.08 -31.93
C LEU A 47 -9.81 -19.18 -31.75
N LEU A 48 -10.58 -18.48 -32.57
CA LEU A 48 -11.97 -18.82 -32.82
C LEU A 48 -12.05 -19.63 -34.12
N VAL A 49 -12.61 -20.83 -34.05
CA VAL A 49 -12.78 -21.73 -35.20
C VAL A 49 -14.26 -21.85 -35.51
N LEU A 50 -14.63 -21.50 -36.74
CA LEU A 50 -15.95 -21.73 -37.31
C LEU A 50 -15.85 -22.92 -38.25
N ARG A 51 -16.70 -23.92 -38.07
CA ARG A 51 -16.82 -25.05 -38.99
C ARG A 51 -18.18 -25.05 -39.66
N CYS A 52 -18.20 -25.23 -40.96
CA CYS A 52 -19.45 -25.44 -41.68
C CYS A 52 -19.98 -26.85 -41.34
N ARG A 53 -21.22 -26.95 -40.84
CA ARG A 53 -21.91 -28.24 -40.73
C ARG A 53 -22.24 -28.70 -42.13
N GLY A 54 -21.39 -29.56 -42.70
CA GLY A 54 -21.72 -30.31 -43.91
C GLY A 54 -23.00 -31.10 -43.63
N GLY A 55 -24.02 -30.95 -44.49
CA GLY A 55 -25.31 -31.60 -44.34
C GLY A 55 -25.19 -33.11 -44.29
N ALA A 56 -24.96 -33.65 -43.09
CA ALA A 56 -24.98 -35.07 -42.82
C ALA A 56 -26.45 -35.50 -42.73
N GLY A 57 -26.94 -36.12 -43.80
CA GLY A 57 -28.12 -36.99 -43.73
C GLY A 57 -29.48 -36.36 -44.03
N SER A 58 -29.67 -35.79 -45.23
CA SER A 58 -30.93 -36.05 -45.92
C SER A 58 -30.67 -37.18 -46.91
N GLY A 59 -30.97 -38.40 -46.46
CA GLY A 59 -31.08 -39.52 -47.37
C GLY A 59 -32.06 -39.21 -48.50
N THR A 60 -31.83 -39.87 -49.62
CA THR A 60 -32.72 -39.97 -50.78
C THR A 60 -32.95 -38.70 -51.59
N GLY A 61 -32.16 -38.56 -52.66
CA GLY A 61 -32.67 -38.05 -53.93
C GLY A 61 -32.39 -36.59 -54.28
N GLY A 62 -31.44 -36.39 -55.20
CA GLY A 62 -31.55 -35.34 -56.22
C GLY A 62 -30.81 -34.02 -55.95
N GLY A 63 -29.71 -33.81 -56.69
CA GLY A 63 -29.19 -32.46 -57.00
C GLY A 63 -27.80 -32.18 -56.43
N PRO A 64 -26.80 -31.80 -57.26
CA PRO A 64 -25.43 -31.62 -56.82
C PRO A 64 -25.33 -30.39 -55.92
N GLY A 65 -25.06 -30.60 -54.63
CA GLY A 65 -24.90 -29.58 -53.58
C GLY A 65 -23.68 -28.67 -53.72
N LEU A 66 -23.26 -28.33 -54.96
CA LEU A 66 -22.18 -27.37 -55.22
C LEU A 66 -22.54 -25.93 -54.81
N GLY A 67 -23.84 -25.60 -54.72
CA GLY A 67 -24.28 -24.24 -54.37
C GLY A 67 -23.95 -23.82 -52.93
N SER A 68 -23.90 -24.75 -51.96
CA SER A 68 -23.62 -24.40 -50.56
C SER A 68 -22.13 -24.18 -50.28
N ARG A 69 -21.25 -24.89 -50.99
CA ARG A 69 -19.79 -24.80 -50.77
C ARG A 69 -19.18 -23.54 -51.35
N GLY A 70 -19.60 -23.10 -52.54
CA GLY A 70 -19.16 -21.83 -53.12
C GLY A 70 -19.57 -20.63 -52.23
N ALA A 71 -20.82 -20.65 -51.75
CA ALA A 71 -21.33 -19.62 -50.84
C ALA A 71 -20.55 -19.56 -49.51
N TRP A 72 -20.03 -20.68 -49.01
CA TRP A 72 -19.20 -20.71 -47.81
C TRP A 72 -17.86 -20.00 -48.01
N ALA A 73 -17.14 -20.28 -49.11
CA ALA A 73 -15.83 -19.69 -49.37
C ALA A 73 -15.90 -18.16 -49.52
N GLU A 74 -16.91 -17.65 -50.22
CA GLU A 74 -17.16 -16.20 -50.35
C GLU A 74 -17.55 -15.56 -49.01
N LEU A 75 -18.41 -16.23 -48.23
CA LEU A 75 -18.78 -15.74 -46.91
C LEU A 75 -17.56 -15.70 -45.98
N ALA A 76 -16.79 -16.80 -45.93
CA ALA A 76 -15.64 -16.99 -45.06
C ALA A 76 -14.60 -15.87 -45.21
N THR A 77 -14.34 -15.43 -46.44
CA THR A 77 -13.41 -14.33 -46.73
C THR A 77 -13.98 -12.97 -46.34
N ALA A 78 -15.31 -12.81 -46.35
CA ALA A 78 -16.00 -11.59 -45.95
C ALA A 78 -16.23 -11.48 -44.42
N LEU A 79 -15.92 -12.48 -43.61
CA LEU A 79 -16.15 -12.41 -42.16
C LEU A 79 -15.06 -11.61 -41.42
N ALA A 80 -15.48 -10.90 -40.36
CA ALA A 80 -14.62 -10.30 -39.36
C ALA A 80 -14.99 -10.81 -37.97
N ALA A 81 -14.02 -10.81 -37.06
CA ALA A 81 -14.24 -11.15 -35.67
C ALA A 81 -13.50 -10.19 -34.75
N LEU A 82 -14.11 -9.88 -33.60
CA LEU A 82 -13.50 -9.09 -32.54
C LEU A 82 -13.77 -9.73 -31.19
N ALA A 83 -12.72 -9.85 -30.39
CA ALA A 83 -12.77 -10.33 -29.03
C ALA A 83 -12.89 -9.19 -28.03
N SER A 84 -13.69 -9.40 -27.00
CA SER A 84 -13.76 -8.56 -25.81
C SER A 84 -13.78 -9.44 -24.56
N VAL A 85 -13.44 -8.84 -23.41
CA VAL A 85 -13.44 -9.53 -22.12
C VAL A 85 -14.19 -8.73 -21.08
N SER A 86 -14.92 -9.42 -20.21
CA SER A 86 -15.58 -8.86 -19.04
C SER A 86 -15.43 -9.80 -17.85
N ALA A 87 -15.71 -9.30 -16.64
CA ALA A 87 -15.74 -10.14 -15.45
C ALA A 87 -16.85 -11.19 -15.56
N GLY A 88 -16.50 -12.46 -15.39
CA GLY A 88 -17.41 -13.58 -15.45
C GLY A 88 -18.03 -13.86 -14.07
N GLY A 89 -19.23 -13.34 -13.83
CA GLY A 89 -20.01 -13.61 -12.62
C GLY A 89 -20.31 -12.34 -11.83
N GLY A 90 -21.50 -12.29 -11.24
CA GLY A 90 -21.84 -11.25 -10.26
C GLY A 90 -20.90 -11.38 -9.06
N MET A 91 -20.57 -10.23 -8.45
CA MET A 91 -20.01 -10.19 -7.09
C MET A 91 -20.66 -11.28 -6.25
N PRO A 92 -19.90 -12.07 -5.47
CA PRO A 92 -20.48 -13.12 -4.63
C PRO A 92 -21.66 -12.54 -3.88
N GLY A 93 -22.86 -12.90 -4.34
CA GLY A 93 -24.09 -12.33 -3.84
C GLY A 93 -24.29 -12.84 -2.43
N GLY A 94 -24.45 -11.91 -1.50
CA GLY A 94 -25.41 -12.04 -0.41
C GLY A 94 -25.37 -13.36 0.35
N GLY A 95 -24.19 -13.80 0.76
CA GLY A 95 -24.11 -14.50 2.04
C GLY A 95 -24.36 -13.45 3.10
N GLY A 96 -25.60 -13.34 3.57
CA GLY A 96 -26.04 -12.41 4.62
C GLY A 96 -25.40 -12.68 5.98
N ALA A 97 -24.07 -12.63 6.04
CA ALA A 97 -23.38 -12.18 7.23
C ALA A 97 -23.45 -10.66 7.13
N GLY A 98 -24.37 -10.07 7.89
CA GLY A 98 -24.57 -8.63 7.87
C GLY A 98 -23.22 -7.92 7.90
N ASP A 99 -23.09 -6.91 7.03
CA ASP A 99 -22.46 -5.67 7.41
C ASP A 99 -23.25 -5.12 8.63
N GLN A 100 -23.14 -5.82 9.77
CA GLN A 100 -22.64 -5.11 10.93
C GLN A 100 -21.36 -4.52 10.38
N ASP A 101 -21.41 -3.20 10.14
CA ASP A 101 -20.29 -2.31 10.37
C ASP A 101 -19.60 -2.80 11.64
N SER A 102 -18.78 -3.83 11.44
CA SER A 102 -17.83 -4.32 12.40
C SER A 102 -16.78 -3.26 12.26
N GLU A 103 -17.07 -2.14 12.93
CA GLU A 103 -16.08 -1.20 13.38
C GLU A 103 -14.79 -2.00 13.57
N PRO A 104 -13.69 -1.58 12.91
CA PRO A 104 -12.45 -2.36 12.94
C PRO A 104 -12.23 -2.75 14.39
N PRO A 105 -12.15 -4.06 14.73
CA PRO A 105 -12.25 -4.54 16.09
C PRO A 105 -11.36 -3.66 16.94
N GLY A 106 -12.05 -2.99 17.88
CA GLY A 106 -11.73 -1.65 18.34
C GLY A 106 -10.25 -1.40 18.47
N GLY A 107 -9.79 -0.28 17.87
CA GLY A 107 -8.52 0.34 18.21
C GLY A 107 -7.41 -0.68 18.46
N GLY A 108 -7.18 -1.55 17.47
CA GLY A 108 -6.05 -2.47 17.47
C GLY A 108 -4.77 -1.65 17.53
N ASP A 109 -4.34 -1.43 18.76
CA ASP A 109 -3.09 -0.86 19.23
C ASP A 109 -2.01 -0.87 18.13
N PRO A 110 -1.53 0.28 17.61
CA PRO A 110 -0.35 0.30 16.76
C PRO A 110 0.91 -0.22 17.50
N GLY A 111 0.82 -0.52 18.80
CA GLY A 111 1.81 -1.25 19.58
C GLY A 111 1.73 -2.79 19.50
N GLY A 112 0.73 -3.39 18.85
CA GLY A 112 0.62 -4.84 18.63
C GLY A 112 1.56 -5.35 17.53
N GLY A 113 2.85 -5.05 17.64
CA GLY A 113 3.86 -5.18 16.57
C GLY A 113 4.20 -6.59 16.08
N GLY A 114 3.36 -7.61 16.27
CA GLY A 114 3.67 -9.01 15.97
C GLY A 114 3.30 -9.49 14.57
N LEU A 115 2.14 -9.11 14.03
CA LEU A 115 1.55 -9.82 12.88
C LEU A 115 1.72 -9.10 11.54
N PHE A 116 1.94 -9.90 10.49
CA PHE A 116 1.88 -9.46 9.10
C PHE A 116 0.42 -9.16 8.72
N ARG A 117 0.17 -7.95 8.19
CA ARG A 117 -1.14 -7.54 7.66
C ARG A 117 -1.25 -7.90 6.19
N GLY A 118 -2.40 -8.42 5.74
CA GLY A 118 -2.67 -8.64 4.32
C GLY A 118 -2.75 -7.34 3.52
N CYS A 119 -2.21 -7.33 2.31
CA CYS A 119 -2.24 -6.19 1.40
C CYS A 119 -3.12 -6.53 0.20
N SER A 120 -4.14 -5.71 -0.08
CA SER A 120 -5.05 -5.94 -1.20
C SER A 120 -4.46 -5.47 -2.53
N PRO A 121 -4.63 -6.23 -3.62
CA PRO A 121 -4.25 -5.76 -4.95
C PRO A 121 -5.20 -4.64 -5.40
N LEU A 122 -4.63 -3.58 -5.96
CA LEU A 122 -5.33 -2.39 -6.49
C LEU A 122 -5.43 -2.43 -8.01
N LEU A 123 -4.39 -2.94 -8.67
CA LEU A 123 -4.27 -2.99 -10.13
C LEU A 123 -3.32 -4.13 -10.50
N THR A 124 -3.64 -4.87 -11.56
CA THR A 124 -2.73 -5.86 -12.15
C THR A 124 -2.69 -5.68 -13.66
N HIS A 125 -1.51 -5.52 -14.24
CA HIS A 125 -1.35 -5.32 -15.68
C HIS A 125 -0.04 -5.91 -16.20
N GLY A 126 0.00 -6.29 -17.47
CA GLY A 126 1.23 -6.65 -18.17
C GLY A 126 2.03 -5.42 -18.63
N PRO A 127 3.27 -5.60 -19.12
CA PRO A 127 3.93 -4.58 -19.92
C PRO A 127 3.08 -4.34 -21.17
N GLY A 128 2.48 -3.15 -21.26
CA GLY A 128 1.73 -2.78 -22.46
C GLY A 128 2.64 -2.86 -23.70
N PRO A 129 2.08 -3.08 -24.90
CA PRO A 129 2.87 -2.99 -26.12
C PRO A 129 3.54 -1.62 -26.15
N ALA A 130 4.87 -1.61 -26.20
CA ALA A 130 5.68 -0.39 -26.21
C ALA A 130 5.51 0.34 -27.54
N THR A 131 4.36 0.99 -27.74
CA THR A 131 4.09 1.89 -28.86
C THR A 131 3.22 3.03 -28.37
N SER A 132 3.87 4.16 -28.08
CA SER A 132 3.39 5.54 -28.26
C SER A 132 1.88 5.74 -28.46
N GLY A 133 1.24 6.38 -27.48
CA GLY A 133 0.09 7.28 -27.64
C GLY A 133 -0.95 6.91 -28.71
N GLY A 134 -1.95 6.12 -28.33
CA GLY A 134 -3.13 5.87 -29.15
C GLY A 134 -3.79 4.59 -28.69
N ALA A 135 -5.11 4.56 -28.62
CA ALA A 135 -5.88 3.36 -28.29
C ALA A 135 -5.57 2.26 -29.33
N THR A 136 -4.52 1.48 -29.10
CA THR A 136 -4.09 0.43 -29.99
C THR A 136 -5.06 -0.73 -29.86
N THR A 137 -6.07 -0.72 -30.71
CA THR A 137 -6.69 -1.95 -31.19
C THR A 137 -5.55 -2.83 -31.68
N LEU A 138 -5.24 -3.90 -30.94
CA LEU A 138 -4.28 -4.91 -31.36
C LEU A 138 -4.58 -5.30 -32.82
N PRO A 139 -3.57 -5.45 -33.69
CA PRO A 139 -3.79 -5.62 -35.13
C PRO A 139 -4.77 -6.77 -35.37
N VAL A 140 -5.90 -6.47 -36.01
CA VAL A 140 -6.92 -7.46 -36.36
C VAL A 140 -6.33 -8.32 -37.47
N GLU A 141 -5.84 -9.51 -37.13
CA GLU A 141 -5.34 -10.46 -38.11
C GLU A 141 -6.47 -10.94 -39.02
N GLU A 142 -6.19 -11.08 -40.32
CA GLU A 142 -7.15 -11.63 -41.27
C GLU A 142 -7.50 -13.09 -40.92
N PRO A 143 -8.71 -13.56 -41.21
CA PRO A 143 -9.04 -14.97 -41.03
C PRO A 143 -8.14 -15.88 -41.88
N ILE A 144 -7.88 -17.09 -41.38
CA ILE A 144 -7.33 -18.19 -42.15
C ILE A 144 -8.52 -19.01 -42.64
N VAL A 145 -8.73 -19.01 -43.95
CA VAL A 145 -9.84 -19.72 -44.59
C VAL A 145 -9.33 -21.04 -45.14
N SER A 146 -9.92 -22.14 -44.68
CA SER A 146 -9.73 -23.48 -45.22
C SER A 146 -11.02 -23.97 -45.89
N THR A 147 -11.02 -25.18 -46.45
CA THR A 147 -12.16 -25.75 -47.19
C THR A 147 -13.41 -25.83 -46.34
N ASP A 148 -13.28 -26.25 -45.07
CA ASP A 148 -14.41 -26.52 -44.18
C ASP A 148 -14.35 -25.72 -42.85
N GLU A 149 -13.26 -24.96 -42.63
CA GLU A 149 -13.05 -24.16 -41.40
C GLU A 149 -12.62 -22.72 -41.70
N VAL A 150 -13.02 -21.78 -40.84
CA VAL A 150 -12.47 -20.43 -40.78
C VAL A 150 -11.90 -20.21 -39.39
N ILE A 151 -10.62 -19.86 -39.33
CA ILE A 151 -9.89 -19.66 -38.07
C ILE A 151 -9.55 -18.19 -37.93
N PHE A 152 -10.02 -17.58 -36.85
CA PHE A 152 -9.66 -16.22 -36.45
C PHE A 152 -8.65 -16.27 -35.31
N PRO A 153 -7.39 -15.89 -35.54
CA PRO A 153 -6.46 -15.62 -34.47
C PRO A 153 -6.85 -14.30 -33.80
N LEU A 154 -7.16 -14.36 -32.52
CA LEU A 154 -7.64 -13.22 -31.74
C LEU A 154 -6.76 -13.02 -30.51
N THR A 155 -6.69 -11.78 -30.05
CA THR A 155 -5.91 -11.41 -28.87
C THR A 155 -6.76 -10.53 -27.96
N VAL A 156 -6.70 -10.77 -26.66
CA VAL A 156 -7.40 -9.97 -25.65
C VAL A 156 -6.50 -9.73 -24.45
N SER A 157 -6.48 -8.51 -23.92
CA SER A 157 -5.76 -8.16 -22.69
C SER A 157 -6.70 -8.26 -21.49
N LEU A 158 -6.20 -8.86 -20.40
CA LEU A 158 -6.89 -9.01 -19.12
C LEU A 158 -6.53 -7.90 -18.13
N ASP A 159 -5.84 -6.83 -18.56
CA ASP A 159 -5.36 -5.75 -17.68
C ASP A 159 -6.49 -4.88 -17.12
N ARG A 160 -7.66 -4.87 -17.77
CA ARG A 160 -8.79 -3.99 -17.43
C ARG A 160 -9.81 -4.62 -16.47
N LEU A 161 -9.62 -5.88 -16.11
CA LEU A 161 -10.54 -6.54 -15.18
C LEU A 161 -10.22 -6.12 -13.73
N PRO A 162 -11.24 -5.96 -12.87
CA PRO A 162 -11.01 -5.63 -11.47
C PRO A 162 -10.11 -6.66 -10.76
N PRO A 163 -9.24 -6.24 -9.84
CA PRO A 163 -8.49 -7.16 -8.99
C PRO A 163 -9.43 -8.12 -8.24
N GLY A 164 -9.04 -9.39 -8.16
CA GLY A 164 -9.84 -10.42 -7.49
C GLY A 164 -10.95 -11.04 -8.34
N THR A 165 -11.07 -10.66 -9.62
CA THR A 165 -11.98 -11.31 -10.58
C THR A 165 -11.63 -12.80 -10.71
N PRO A 166 -12.51 -13.75 -10.31
CA PRO A 166 -12.17 -15.18 -10.30
C PRO A 166 -12.34 -15.85 -11.68
N LYS A 167 -13.19 -15.28 -12.54
CA LYS A 167 -13.44 -15.79 -13.89
C LYS A 167 -13.51 -14.65 -14.89
N ALA A 168 -12.97 -14.84 -16.09
CA ALA A 168 -13.09 -13.93 -17.21
C ALA A 168 -14.08 -14.50 -18.23
N LYS A 169 -15.05 -13.69 -18.66
CA LYS A 169 -15.93 -13.99 -19.79
C LYS A 169 -15.31 -13.38 -21.05
N ILE A 170 -14.86 -14.23 -21.96
CA ILE A 170 -14.38 -13.81 -23.27
C ILE A 170 -15.54 -13.94 -24.24
N VAL A 171 -15.86 -12.84 -24.92
CA VAL A 171 -16.92 -12.78 -25.93
C VAL A 171 -16.27 -12.45 -27.26
N VAL A 172 -16.59 -13.23 -28.29
CA VAL A 172 -16.20 -12.93 -29.65
C VAL A 172 -17.46 -12.63 -30.44
N THR A 173 -17.51 -11.46 -31.05
CA THR A 173 -18.54 -11.12 -32.02
C THR A 173 -17.96 -11.38 -33.41
N VAL A 174 -18.65 -12.18 -34.20
CA VAL A 174 -18.34 -12.43 -35.60
C VAL A 174 -19.41 -11.75 -36.44
N TRP A 175 -19.03 -11.03 -37.47
CA TRP A 175 -19.96 -10.41 -38.40
C TRP A 175 -19.43 -10.46 -39.82
N LYS A 176 -20.33 -10.32 -40.80
CA LYS A 176 -19.92 -10.12 -42.19
C LYS A 176 -19.45 -8.67 -42.34
N ARG A 177 -18.24 -8.46 -42.86
CA ARG A 177 -17.72 -7.14 -43.23
C ARG A 177 -18.69 -6.52 -44.22
N GLU A 178 -19.28 -5.39 -43.83
CA GLU A 178 -20.12 -4.61 -44.71
C GLU A 178 -19.21 -3.91 -45.72
N ILE A 179 -19.52 -4.12 -47.00
CA ILE A 179 -18.96 -3.28 -48.07
C ILE A 179 -19.86 -2.05 -48.09
N GLU A 180 -19.30 -0.90 -47.78
CA GLU A 180 -20.04 0.37 -47.80
C GLU A 180 -20.75 0.53 -49.14
N ALA A 181 -22.07 0.70 -49.10
CA ALA A 181 -22.86 0.84 -50.32
C ALA A 181 -22.36 2.06 -51.11
N PRO A 182 -22.27 1.97 -52.45
CA PRO A 182 -21.73 3.06 -53.27
C PRO A 182 -22.45 4.39 -53.00
N GLU A 183 -23.76 4.33 -52.74
CA GLU A 183 -24.58 5.49 -52.38
C GLU A 183 -24.13 6.19 -51.08
N VAL A 184 -23.73 5.41 -50.07
CA VAL A 184 -23.22 5.96 -48.79
C VAL A 184 -21.86 6.59 -49.01
N ARG A 185 -20.99 5.95 -49.80
CA ARG A 185 -19.68 6.48 -50.14
C ARG A 185 -19.78 7.81 -50.92
N ASP A 186 -20.78 7.92 -51.79
CA ASP A 186 -20.96 9.09 -52.66
C ASP A 186 -21.73 10.23 -51.99
N GLN A 187 -22.75 9.94 -51.16
CA GLN A 187 -23.62 10.95 -50.55
C GLN A 187 -23.38 11.18 -49.05
N GLY A 188 -22.80 10.20 -48.36
CA GLY A 188 -22.64 10.17 -46.91
C GLY A 188 -23.93 9.83 -46.16
N TYR A 189 -23.80 9.17 -44.99
CA TYR A 189 -24.96 8.80 -44.14
C TYR A 189 -25.85 9.98 -43.79
N LEU A 190 -25.27 11.18 -43.58
CA LEU A 190 -26.03 12.36 -43.20
C LEU A 190 -27.06 12.76 -44.27
N ARG A 191 -26.65 12.84 -45.54
CA ARG A 191 -27.60 13.20 -46.63
C ARG A 191 -28.61 12.10 -46.89
N LEU A 192 -28.21 10.83 -46.80
CA LEU A 192 -29.12 9.71 -47.00
C LEU A 192 -30.22 9.70 -45.94
N LEU A 193 -29.89 9.93 -44.67
CA LEU A 193 -30.87 9.97 -43.58
C LEU A 193 -31.72 11.24 -43.57
N GLN A 194 -31.30 12.31 -44.26
CA GLN A 194 -32.13 13.50 -44.48
C GLN A 194 -33.17 13.30 -45.58
N THR A 195 -32.89 12.42 -46.55
CA THR A 195 -33.73 12.25 -47.77
C THR A 195 -34.53 10.95 -47.78
N ARG A 196 -34.13 9.96 -46.99
CA ARG A 196 -34.76 8.64 -46.91
C ARG A 196 -35.02 8.26 -45.46
N SER A 197 -35.98 7.38 -45.24
CA SER A 197 -36.22 6.83 -43.90
C SER A 197 -35.05 5.92 -43.48
N PRO A 198 -34.65 5.90 -42.20
CA PRO A 198 -33.57 5.02 -41.74
C PRO A 198 -33.81 3.55 -42.09
N GLY A 199 -35.07 3.10 -42.06
CA GLY A 199 -35.44 1.73 -42.42
C GLY A 199 -35.24 1.39 -43.91
N GLU A 200 -35.16 2.37 -44.81
CA GLU A 200 -34.80 2.17 -46.22
C GLU A 200 -33.30 2.16 -46.42
N THR A 201 -32.57 3.09 -45.79
CA THR A 201 -31.10 3.16 -45.85
C THR A 201 -30.46 1.89 -45.30
N PHE A 202 -31.00 1.36 -44.19
CA PHE A 202 -30.46 0.20 -43.49
C PHE A 202 -31.22 -1.11 -43.77
N ARG A 203 -32.12 -1.15 -44.78
CA ARG A 203 -32.94 -2.36 -45.05
C ARG A 203 -32.08 -3.58 -45.40
N GLY A 204 -30.99 -3.36 -46.14
CA GLY A 204 -30.01 -4.41 -46.47
C GLY A 204 -29.22 -4.90 -45.25
N GLU A 205 -28.99 -4.01 -44.27
CA GLU A 205 -28.19 -4.29 -43.07
C GLU A 205 -28.93 -5.15 -42.04
N GLN A 206 -30.28 -5.13 -41.99
CA GLN A 206 -31.04 -5.98 -41.07
C GLN A 206 -30.82 -7.48 -41.30
N SER A 207 -30.31 -7.87 -42.48
CA SER A 207 -29.95 -9.24 -42.82
C SER A 207 -28.46 -9.57 -42.61
N ALA A 208 -27.67 -8.63 -42.09
CA ALA A 208 -26.25 -8.82 -41.88
C ALA A 208 -25.99 -9.91 -40.84
N PHE A 209 -25.26 -10.94 -41.24
CA PHE A 209 -24.86 -12.02 -40.36
C PHE A 209 -24.04 -11.47 -39.18
N LYS A 210 -24.52 -11.73 -37.97
CA LYS A 210 -23.84 -11.44 -36.72
C LYS A 210 -24.05 -12.60 -35.76
N ALA A 211 -22.97 -13.14 -35.22
CA ALA A 211 -22.99 -14.20 -34.23
C ALA A 211 -22.13 -13.79 -33.03
N GLN A 212 -22.53 -14.20 -31.82
CA GLN A 212 -21.75 -14.00 -30.61
C GLN A 212 -21.47 -15.34 -29.94
N VAL A 213 -20.19 -15.59 -29.71
CA VAL A 213 -19.70 -16.79 -29.02
C VAL A 213 -19.07 -16.32 -27.73
N SER A 214 -19.32 -17.01 -26.62
CA SER A 214 -18.68 -16.66 -25.36
C SER A 214 -18.20 -17.89 -24.60
N THR A 215 -17.15 -17.70 -23.81
CA THR A 215 -16.59 -18.73 -22.93
C THR A 215 -16.19 -18.10 -21.59
N LEU A 216 -16.16 -18.92 -20.55
CA LEU A 216 -15.73 -18.54 -19.21
C LEU A 216 -14.44 -19.28 -18.88
N LEU A 217 -13.40 -18.54 -18.49
CA LEU A 217 -12.11 -19.08 -18.08
C LEU A 217 -11.78 -18.67 -16.65
N THR A 218 -11.14 -19.57 -15.91
CA THR A 218 -10.72 -19.33 -14.53
C THR A 218 -9.46 -18.46 -14.51
N LEU A 219 -9.48 -17.42 -13.68
CA LEU A 219 -8.32 -16.59 -13.40
C LEU A 219 -7.69 -17.03 -12.07
N LEU A 220 -6.38 -17.26 -12.06
CA LEU A 220 -5.64 -17.41 -10.81
C LEU A 220 -5.28 -16.03 -10.26
N PRO A 221 -5.39 -15.82 -8.93
CA PRO A 221 -5.04 -14.55 -8.32
C PRO A 221 -3.53 -14.33 -8.35
N PRO A 222 -3.07 -13.07 -8.25
CA PRO A 222 -1.65 -12.76 -8.18
C PRO A 222 -1.04 -13.23 -6.84
N PRO A 223 0.30 -13.21 -6.70
CA PRO A 223 0.99 -13.62 -5.48
C PRO A 223 0.51 -12.82 -4.26
N VAL A 224 0.21 -13.47 -3.15
CA VAL A 224 -0.32 -12.79 -1.97
C VAL A 224 0.79 -11.95 -1.33
N LEU A 225 0.49 -10.67 -1.08
CA LEU A 225 1.39 -9.77 -0.37
C LEU A 225 0.91 -9.54 1.06
N ARG A 226 1.83 -9.66 2.03
CA ARG A 226 1.62 -9.23 3.41
C ARG A 226 2.71 -8.24 3.82
N CYS A 227 2.37 -7.32 4.71
CA CYS A 227 3.25 -6.25 5.13
C CYS A 227 3.33 -6.16 6.65
N ARG A 228 4.53 -5.88 7.17
CA ARG A 228 4.77 -5.53 8.57
C ARG A 228 5.67 -4.30 8.62
N GLN A 229 5.23 -3.27 9.33
CA GLN A 229 5.98 -2.03 9.53
C GLN A 229 6.38 -1.91 11.00
N PHE A 230 7.58 -1.44 11.25
CA PHE A 230 8.08 -1.20 12.60
C PHE A 230 9.21 -0.16 12.58
N THR A 231 9.42 0.49 13.71
CA THR A 231 10.46 1.52 13.87
C THR A 231 11.50 1.03 14.87
N VAL A 232 12.79 1.04 14.49
CA VAL A 232 13.90 0.63 15.38
C VAL A 232 14.95 1.74 15.36
N ALA A 233 15.30 2.27 16.54
CA ALA A 233 16.27 3.36 16.69
C ALA A 233 15.99 4.57 15.77
N GLY A 234 14.70 4.88 15.53
CA GLY A 234 14.27 5.96 14.64
C GLY A 234 14.32 5.64 13.13
N LYS A 235 14.72 4.42 12.74
CA LYS A 235 14.65 3.94 11.36
C LYS A 235 13.30 3.26 11.14
N HIS A 236 12.58 3.68 10.11
CA HIS A 236 11.34 3.02 9.70
C HIS A 236 11.65 1.87 8.76
N LEU A 237 11.29 0.67 9.18
CA LEU A 237 11.51 -0.58 8.46
C LEU A 237 10.17 -1.15 8.01
N THR A 238 10.13 -1.66 6.79
CA THR A 238 8.96 -2.31 6.22
C THR A 238 9.38 -3.67 5.66
N VAL A 239 8.75 -4.73 6.14
CA VAL A 239 8.95 -6.09 5.63
C VAL A 239 7.76 -6.44 4.76
N LEU A 240 8.03 -6.80 3.51
CA LEU A 240 7.07 -7.35 2.57
C LEU A 240 7.28 -8.86 2.47
N LYS A 241 6.22 -9.62 2.71
CA LYS A 241 6.17 -11.06 2.55
C LYS A 241 5.37 -11.38 1.31
N VAL A 242 6.01 -11.99 0.31
CA VAL A 242 5.37 -12.45 -0.92
C VAL A 242 5.14 -13.94 -0.82
N LEU A 243 3.92 -14.40 -1.08
CA LEU A 243 3.51 -15.79 -0.97
C LEU A 243 2.88 -16.27 -2.28
N ASN A 244 3.39 -17.38 -2.81
CA ASN A 244 2.78 -18.06 -3.94
C ASN A 244 1.68 -19.02 -3.46
N SER A 245 0.54 -18.48 -3.00
CA SER A 245 -0.51 -19.30 -2.37
C SER A 245 -1.41 -20.06 -3.33
N SER A 246 -1.59 -19.53 -4.54
CA SER A 246 -2.69 -19.92 -5.42
C SER A 246 -2.23 -20.47 -6.76
N SER A 247 -1.01 -20.15 -7.19
CA SER A 247 -0.49 -20.78 -8.39
C SER A 247 -0.09 -22.22 -8.05
N GLN A 248 -0.43 -23.14 -8.94
CA GLN A 248 -0.03 -24.54 -8.84
C GLN A 248 1.40 -24.75 -9.36
N GLU A 249 2.13 -23.66 -9.61
CA GLU A 249 3.34 -23.62 -10.43
C GLU A 249 4.38 -22.71 -9.79
N GLU A 250 5.60 -22.74 -10.30
CA GLU A 250 6.61 -21.77 -9.90
C GLU A 250 6.30 -20.39 -10.50
N ILE A 251 6.47 -19.35 -9.69
CA ILE A 251 6.49 -17.96 -10.14
C ILE A 251 7.88 -17.37 -9.89
N SER A 252 8.28 -16.43 -10.73
CA SER A 252 9.53 -15.69 -10.59
C SER A 252 9.24 -14.24 -10.28
N ILE A 253 9.71 -13.75 -9.13
CA ILE A 253 9.65 -12.34 -8.77
C ILE A 253 10.87 -11.63 -9.37
N TRP A 254 10.64 -10.61 -10.20
CA TRP A 254 11.69 -9.86 -10.89
C TRP A 254 12.10 -8.58 -10.17
N ASP A 255 11.13 -7.91 -9.54
CA ASP A 255 11.37 -6.68 -8.82
C ASP A 255 10.26 -6.42 -7.79
N ILE A 256 10.60 -5.74 -6.70
CA ILE A 256 9.64 -5.26 -5.70
C ILE A 256 10.06 -3.87 -5.25
N ARG A 257 9.12 -2.92 -5.33
CA ARG A 257 9.31 -1.54 -4.92
C ARG A 257 8.22 -1.08 -3.98
N ILE A 258 8.56 -0.21 -3.02
CA ILE A 258 7.62 0.52 -2.20
C ILE A 258 7.66 1.98 -2.64
N LEU A 259 6.50 2.55 -2.95
CA LEU A 259 6.35 3.91 -3.42
C LEU A 259 5.35 4.67 -2.55
N PRO A 260 5.58 5.96 -2.27
CA PRO A 260 4.55 6.81 -1.69
C PRO A 260 3.38 6.97 -2.68
N ASN A 261 2.16 6.91 -2.16
CA ASN A 261 0.93 7.06 -2.94
C ASN A 261 0.36 8.48 -2.79
N PHE A 262 0.95 9.45 -3.49
CA PHE A 262 0.47 10.84 -3.46
C PHE A 262 -0.96 11.01 -3.99
N ASN A 263 -1.48 10.02 -4.73
CA ASN A 263 -2.83 10.06 -5.28
C ASN A 263 -3.92 9.74 -4.23
N ALA A 264 -3.56 9.11 -3.10
CA ALA A 264 -4.53 8.66 -2.10
C ALA A 264 -5.30 9.82 -1.42
N SER A 265 -4.75 11.03 -1.46
CA SER A 265 -5.28 12.19 -0.74
C SER A 265 -6.08 13.17 -1.61
N TYR A 266 -6.18 12.94 -2.92
CA TYR A 266 -7.03 13.79 -3.76
C TYR A 266 -8.49 13.43 -3.48
N LEU A 267 -9.15 14.26 -2.68
CA LEU A 267 -10.60 14.23 -2.58
C LEU A 267 -11.21 14.79 -3.88
N PRO A 268 -12.46 14.42 -4.21
CA PRO A 268 -13.17 14.99 -5.34
C PRO A 268 -13.11 16.53 -5.32
N VAL A 269 -12.91 17.13 -6.49
CA VAL A 269 -12.92 18.59 -6.66
C VAL A 269 -14.30 19.09 -6.24
N MET A 270 -14.33 20.07 -5.35
CA MET A 270 -15.57 20.75 -4.97
C MET A 270 -16.15 21.49 -6.18
N PRO A 271 -17.48 21.76 -6.19
CA PRO A 271 -18.11 22.48 -7.31
C PRO A 271 -17.51 23.85 -7.61
N ASP A 272 -16.83 24.47 -6.64
CA ASP A 272 -16.12 25.75 -6.77
C ASP A 272 -14.71 25.61 -7.38
N GLY A 273 -14.28 24.39 -7.72
CA GLY A 273 -12.94 24.10 -8.26
C GLY A 273 -11.87 23.86 -7.20
N SER A 274 -12.18 23.98 -5.90
CA SER A 274 -11.22 23.72 -4.83
C SER A 274 -11.02 22.21 -4.62
N VAL A 275 -9.78 21.80 -4.32
CA VAL A 275 -9.45 20.41 -3.99
C VAL A 275 -9.24 20.33 -2.49
N LEU A 276 -10.05 19.51 -1.82
CA LEU A 276 -9.83 19.22 -0.40
C LEU A 276 -8.60 18.32 -0.27
N LEU A 277 -7.54 18.85 0.36
CA LEU A 277 -6.39 18.06 0.78
C LEU A 277 -6.60 17.66 2.24
N VAL A 278 -6.38 16.38 2.54
CA VAL A 278 -6.42 15.89 3.93
C VAL A 278 -5.18 16.39 4.66
N ASP A 279 -5.39 17.23 5.69
CA ASP A 279 -4.33 17.72 6.56
C ASP A 279 -3.42 16.58 7.08
N ASN A 280 -2.11 16.85 7.17
CA ASN A 280 -1.07 15.93 7.66
C ASN A 280 -0.78 14.70 6.79
N VAL A 281 -1.38 14.59 5.61
CA VAL A 281 -1.01 13.56 4.62
C VAL A 281 0.04 14.13 3.66
N CYS A 282 1.06 13.35 3.32
CA CYS A 282 2.09 13.81 2.39
C CYS A 282 1.53 13.93 0.96
N HIS A 283 1.50 15.15 0.43
CA HIS A 283 0.98 15.44 -0.92
C HIS A 283 2.07 15.79 -1.95
N GLN A 284 3.30 16.01 -1.49
CA GLN A 284 4.40 16.48 -2.34
C GLN A 284 5.69 15.70 -2.05
N SER A 285 6.52 15.52 -3.07
CA SER A 285 7.77 14.75 -3.06
C SER A 285 8.86 15.28 -2.12
N GLY A 286 8.63 16.42 -1.46
CA GLY A 286 9.67 17.14 -0.72
C GLY A 286 10.28 16.36 0.45
N GLU A 287 9.49 15.56 1.17
CA GLU A 287 9.97 14.86 2.38
C GLU A 287 10.19 13.36 2.17
N VAL A 288 9.26 12.71 1.44
CA VAL A 288 9.37 11.30 1.06
C VAL A 288 9.32 11.22 -0.45
N SER A 289 10.46 10.99 -1.07
CA SER A 289 10.58 10.87 -2.51
C SER A 289 10.14 9.48 -2.99
N MET A 290 9.97 9.32 -4.31
CA MET A 290 9.70 8.01 -4.94
C MET A 290 10.82 6.99 -4.70
N GLY A 291 12.06 7.44 -4.41
CA GLY A 291 13.22 6.58 -4.13
C GLY A 291 13.53 6.41 -2.64
N SER A 292 12.70 6.94 -1.75
CA SER A 292 13.01 6.97 -0.32
C SER A 292 12.98 5.58 0.33
N PHE A 293 12.21 4.62 -0.18
CA PHE A 293 12.23 3.25 0.33
C PHE A 293 13.29 2.42 -0.38
N CYS A 294 14.40 2.17 0.31
CA CYS A 294 15.49 1.36 -0.21
C CYS A 294 15.35 -0.09 0.27
N ARG A 295 15.36 -1.03 -0.66
CA ARG A 295 15.48 -2.46 -0.35
C ARG A 295 16.85 -2.73 0.28
N LEU A 296 16.86 -3.43 1.41
CA LEU A 296 18.09 -3.90 2.03
C LEU A 296 18.51 -5.22 1.36
N PRO A 297 19.80 -5.39 1.00
CA PRO A 297 20.27 -6.64 0.40
C PRO A 297 20.13 -7.78 1.42
N GLY A 298 19.57 -8.90 0.97
CA GLY A 298 19.49 -10.15 1.75
C GLY A 298 20.60 -11.12 1.34
N THR A 299 20.91 -12.08 2.21
CA THR A 299 21.90 -13.14 1.93
C THR A 299 21.43 -14.15 0.88
N SER A 300 20.12 -14.25 0.66
CA SER A 300 19.48 -15.36 -0.06
C SER A 300 18.76 -14.98 -1.35
N GLY A 301 18.90 -13.75 -1.88
CA GLY A 301 18.03 -13.31 -2.97
C GLY A 301 18.62 -12.28 -3.92
N CYS A 302 19.20 -12.77 -5.03
CA CYS A 302 19.26 -12.01 -6.28
C CYS A 302 17.92 -12.14 -7.01
N PHE A 303 17.56 -11.13 -7.82
CA PHE A 303 16.46 -11.27 -8.75
C PHE A 303 16.95 -11.96 -10.04
N PRO A 304 16.11 -12.78 -10.69
CA PRO A 304 14.75 -13.17 -10.27
C PRO A 304 14.76 -14.13 -9.08
N CYS A 305 13.79 -13.97 -8.18
CA CYS A 305 13.58 -14.85 -7.02
C CYS A 305 12.45 -15.84 -7.35
N PRO A 306 12.75 -17.12 -7.60
CA PRO A 306 11.73 -18.14 -7.81
C PRO A 306 11.00 -18.44 -6.49
N LEU A 307 9.72 -18.77 -6.61
CA LEU A 307 8.83 -19.20 -5.53
C LEU A 307 7.99 -20.35 -6.04
N ASN A 308 8.23 -21.56 -5.54
CA ASN A 308 7.36 -22.71 -5.81
C ASN A 308 5.97 -22.51 -5.19
N ALA A 309 5.04 -23.38 -5.56
CA ALA A 309 3.71 -23.39 -4.94
C ALA A 309 3.83 -23.47 -3.41
N LEU A 310 3.10 -22.59 -2.72
CA LEU A 310 3.07 -22.42 -1.27
C LEU A 310 4.35 -21.87 -0.62
N GLU A 311 5.38 -21.52 -1.40
CA GLU A 311 6.57 -20.86 -0.87
C GLU A 311 6.36 -19.37 -0.63
N GLU A 312 7.08 -18.84 0.37
CA GLU A 312 7.11 -17.42 0.71
C GLU A 312 8.54 -16.87 0.79
N HIS A 313 8.70 -15.59 0.45
CA HIS A 313 9.96 -14.87 0.61
C HIS A 313 9.73 -13.49 1.23
N ASN A 314 10.65 -13.07 2.09
CA ASN A 314 10.57 -11.80 2.82
C ASN A 314 11.58 -10.79 2.26
N PHE A 315 11.12 -9.59 1.97
CA PHE A 315 11.90 -8.47 1.49
C PHE A 315 11.88 -7.34 2.51
N LEU A 316 13.05 -6.88 2.95
CA LEU A 316 13.19 -5.82 3.94
C LEU A 316 13.50 -4.49 3.23
N PHE A 317 12.75 -3.46 3.60
CA PHE A 317 12.92 -2.09 3.11
C PHE A 317 13.17 -1.14 4.27
N GLN A 318 14.02 -0.15 4.04
CA GLN A 318 14.26 0.94 4.96
C GLN A 318 13.86 2.26 4.30
N LEU A 319 13.07 3.06 5.01
CA LEU A 319 12.83 4.45 4.62
C LEU A 319 14.10 5.29 4.87
N ARG A 320 14.65 5.84 3.79
CA ARG A 320 15.66 6.88 3.78
C ARG A 320 14.93 8.21 3.58
N GLY A 321 14.86 9.02 4.63
CA GLY A 321 14.27 10.36 4.61
C GLY A 321 15.31 11.38 5.07
N GLY A 322 15.15 12.63 4.64
CA GLY A 322 15.96 13.73 5.15
C GLY A 322 15.76 13.83 6.65
N GLU A 323 16.84 13.67 7.41
CA GLU A 323 16.82 13.72 8.88
C GLU A 323 16.32 15.07 9.42
N GLN A 324 16.30 16.09 8.54
CA GLN A 324 15.93 17.45 8.85
C GLN A 324 14.52 17.79 8.33
N PRO A 325 13.55 18.02 9.22
CA PRO A 325 12.24 18.50 8.80
C PRO A 325 12.36 19.92 8.21
N PRO A 326 11.61 20.25 7.15
CA PRO A 326 11.51 21.61 6.67
C PRO A 326 10.94 22.53 7.77
N PRO A 327 11.39 23.80 7.83
CA PRO A 327 10.93 24.75 8.84
C PRO A 327 9.40 24.94 8.75
N GLY A 328 8.68 24.60 9.82
CA GLY A 328 7.22 24.78 9.92
C GLY A 328 6.37 23.53 9.67
N ALA A 329 6.97 22.36 9.45
CA ALA A 329 6.20 21.14 9.28
C ALA A 329 5.47 20.73 10.58
N LYS A 330 4.17 20.39 10.47
CA LYS A 330 3.28 20.00 11.58
C LYS A 330 3.77 18.71 12.27
N GLU A 331 3.24 18.46 13.49
CA GLU A 331 3.68 17.47 14.50
C GLU A 331 3.82 16.00 14.03
N GLY A 332 3.36 15.66 12.83
CA GLY A 332 3.58 14.37 12.18
C GLY A 332 3.15 14.36 10.72
N LEU A 333 3.68 13.41 9.95
CA LEU A 333 3.35 13.20 8.54
C LEU A 333 2.88 11.76 8.32
N GLU A 334 1.68 11.58 7.78
CA GLU A 334 1.20 10.28 7.32
C GLU A 334 1.47 10.13 5.81
N VAL A 335 2.16 9.05 5.43
CA VAL A 335 2.50 8.76 4.04
C VAL A 335 1.80 7.46 3.62
N PRO A 336 0.75 7.53 2.79
CA PRO A 336 0.14 6.35 2.20
C PRO A 336 1.12 5.67 1.25
N LEU A 337 1.13 4.34 1.21
CA LEU A 337 2.13 3.56 0.48
C LEU A 337 1.49 2.57 -0.50
N ILE A 338 2.18 2.29 -1.60
CA ILE A 338 1.88 1.22 -2.56
C ILE A 338 3.12 0.33 -2.69
N ALA A 339 2.91 -0.99 -2.79
CA ALA A 339 3.94 -1.91 -3.26
C ALA A 339 3.68 -2.28 -4.72
N VAL A 340 4.72 -2.29 -5.55
CA VAL A 340 4.68 -2.79 -6.92
C VAL A 340 5.50 -4.05 -6.97
N VAL A 341 4.87 -5.17 -7.32
CA VAL A 341 5.52 -6.47 -7.50
C VAL A 341 5.50 -6.80 -8.98
N GLN A 342 6.68 -6.95 -9.57
CA GLN A 342 6.85 -7.48 -10.91
C GLN A 342 7.14 -8.97 -10.81
N TRP A 343 6.32 -9.79 -11.45
CA TRP A 343 6.44 -11.25 -11.39
C TRP A 343 6.11 -11.89 -12.74
N SER A 344 6.53 -13.14 -12.97
CA SER A 344 6.15 -13.89 -14.15
C SER A 344 5.99 -15.37 -13.82
N THR A 345 5.42 -16.14 -14.75
CA THR A 345 5.42 -17.60 -14.69
C THR A 345 5.85 -18.17 -16.04
N PRO A 346 6.59 -19.29 -16.08
CA PRO A 346 7.10 -19.87 -17.33
C PRO A 346 6.02 -20.19 -18.38
N LYS A 347 4.76 -20.37 -17.95
CA LYS A 347 3.62 -20.70 -18.84
C LYS A 347 2.89 -19.49 -19.41
N LEU A 348 3.48 -18.29 -19.37
CA LEU A 348 2.98 -17.11 -20.08
C LEU A 348 3.68 -16.98 -21.44
N PRO A 349 3.17 -17.58 -22.53
CA PRO A 349 3.85 -17.58 -23.84
C PRO A 349 4.02 -16.17 -24.44
N PHE A 350 3.14 -15.23 -24.09
CA PHE A 350 3.10 -13.89 -24.70
C PHE A 350 3.34 -12.75 -23.71
N THR A 351 3.33 -13.04 -22.40
CA THR A 351 3.45 -12.02 -21.36
C THR A 351 4.73 -12.27 -20.57
N GLN A 352 5.74 -11.43 -20.77
CA GLN A 352 7.05 -11.60 -20.14
C GLN A 352 7.00 -11.42 -18.62
N SER A 353 6.19 -10.47 -18.15
CA SER A 353 5.98 -10.21 -16.72
C SER A 353 4.61 -9.56 -16.49
N ILE A 354 4.16 -9.57 -15.25
CA ILE A 354 2.93 -8.96 -14.77
C ILE A 354 3.32 -8.07 -13.59
N TYR A 355 2.74 -6.88 -13.55
CA TYR A 355 2.88 -5.93 -12.46
C TYR A 355 1.60 -5.94 -11.63
N THR A 356 1.73 -6.23 -10.34
CA THR A 356 0.63 -6.08 -9.40
C THR A 356 0.94 -5.00 -8.38
N HIS A 357 0.03 -4.05 -8.26
CA HIS A 357 0.10 -2.94 -7.31
C HIS A 357 -0.74 -3.29 -6.09
N TYR A 358 -0.16 -3.19 -4.90
CA TYR A 358 -0.81 -3.51 -3.64
C TYR A 358 -0.92 -2.29 -2.75
N ARG A 359 -2.05 -2.15 -2.06
CA ARG A 359 -2.22 -1.15 -1.01
C ARG A 359 -1.44 -1.59 0.23
N LEU A 360 -0.51 -0.75 0.66
CA LEU A 360 0.19 -0.93 1.93
C LEU A 360 -0.43 -0.05 3.03
N PRO A 361 -0.20 -0.38 4.31
CA PRO A 361 -0.49 0.54 5.40
C PRO A 361 0.29 1.84 5.25
N SER A 362 -0.33 2.97 5.59
CA SER A 362 0.38 4.25 5.67
C SER A 362 1.48 4.19 6.72
N VAL A 363 2.64 4.79 6.45
CA VAL A 363 3.66 5.01 7.47
C VAL A 363 3.41 6.37 8.14
N ARG A 364 3.44 6.41 9.46
CA ARG A 364 3.41 7.65 10.23
C ARG A 364 4.81 8.03 10.65
N LEU A 365 5.23 9.23 10.24
CA LEU A 365 6.49 9.84 10.63
C LEU A 365 6.18 10.83 11.74
N ASP A 366 6.17 10.31 12.96
CA ASP A 366 5.99 11.15 14.15
C ASP A 366 7.20 12.07 14.30
N ARG A 367 6.96 13.36 14.57
CA ARG A 367 7.99 14.38 14.76
C ARG A 367 7.98 14.89 16.20
N PRO A 368 8.37 14.04 17.15
CA PRO A 368 8.47 14.41 18.55
C PRO A 368 9.41 15.61 18.69
N CYS A 369 8.93 16.65 19.37
CA CYS A 369 9.72 17.86 19.61
C CYS A 369 10.74 17.65 20.74
N PHE A 370 10.66 16.57 21.51
CA PHE A 370 11.64 16.22 22.53
C PHE A 370 12.09 14.77 22.36
N VAL A 371 13.35 14.57 21.97
CA VAL A 371 13.87 13.27 21.55
C VAL A 371 15.08 12.89 22.38
N MET A 372 15.04 11.74 23.04
CA MET A 372 16.22 11.10 23.60
C MET A 372 16.65 9.95 22.69
N THR A 373 17.85 10.02 22.13
CA THR A 373 18.48 8.93 21.40
C THR A 373 19.57 8.29 22.23
N ALA A 374 19.83 7.01 21.99
CA ALA A 374 20.89 6.26 22.63
C ALA A 374 21.69 5.51 21.56
N SER A 375 23.01 5.54 21.66
CA SER A 375 23.92 4.89 20.72
C SER A 375 25.08 4.26 21.46
N CYS A 376 25.58 3.13 20.96
CA CYS A 376 26.67 2.40 21.57
C CYS A 376 27.47 1.70 20.46
N LYS A 377 28.78 1.53 20.68
CA LYS A 377 29.61 0.68 19.81
C LYS A 377 29.25 -0.78 20.10
N SER A 378 28.76 -1.51 19.10
CA SER A 378 28.34 -2.91 19.18
C SER A 378 29.01 -3.71 18.06
N PRO A 379 29.42 -4.98 18.28
CA PRO A 379 29.25 -5.77 19.51
C PRO A 379 30.23 -5.40 20.63
N VAL A 380 29.90 -5.77 21.87
CA VAL A 380 30.71 -5.60 23.09
C VAL A 380 31.05 -6.96 23.68
N ARG A 381 32.18 -7.10 24.38
CA ARG A 381 32.54 -8.34 25.06
C ARG A 381 31.96 -8.42 26.47
N THR A 382 31.67 -9.62 26.94
CA THR A 382 31.31 -9.85 28.35
C THR A 382 32.39 -9.34 29.30
N TYR A 383 31.98 -8.79 30.44
CA TYR A 383 32.82 -8.18 31.48
C TYR A 383 33.59 -6.93 31.06
N GLU A 384 33.54 -6.54 29.79
CA GLU A 384 34.11 -5.28 29.33
C GLU A 384 33.18 -4.12 29.70
N ARG A 385 33.75 -3.02 30.21
CA ARG A 385 33.00 -1.79 30.40
C ARG A 385 32.80 -1.12 29.05
N PHE A 386 31.57 -0.72 28.77
CA PHE A 386 31.22 0.00 27.56
C PHE A 386 30.33 1.20 27.88
N THR A 387 30.34 2.16 26.96
CA THR A 387 29.62 3.42 27.15
C THR A 387 28.48 3.51 26.15
N VAL A 388 27.30 3.89 26.64
CA VAL A 388 26.16 4.27 25.82
C VAL A 388 26.07 5.80 25.84
N THR A 389 26.16 6.40 24.66
CA THR A 389 26.00 7.84 24.46
C THR A 389 24.53 8.15 24.27
N TYR A 390 23.98 8.95 25.17
CA TYR A 390 22.63 9.46 25.08
C TYR A 390 22.67 10.91 24.59
N THR A 391 21.82 11.24 23.63
CA THR A 391 21.66 12.60 23.11
C THR A 391 20.21 13.01 23.26
N LEU A 392 19.99 14.11 23.95
CA LEU A 392 18.69 14.73 24.16
C LEU A 392 18.57 15.96 23.29
N LEU A 393 17.60 15.95 22.37
CA LEU A 393 17.23 17.07 21.53
C LEU A 393 15.93 17.67 22.06
N ASN A 394 15.96 18.94 22.43
CA ASN A 394 14.81 19.64 22.98
C ASN A 394 14.36 20.79 22.11
N ASN A 395 13.32 20.58 21.33
CA ASN A 395 12.59 21.60 20.56
C ASN A 395 11.17 21.83 21.10
N LEU A 396 10.83 21.27 22.26
CA LEU A 396 9.49 21.33 22.82
C LEU A 396 9.30 22.63 23.63
N GLN A 397 10.02 22.77 24.74
CA GLN A 397 9.93 23.91 25.66
C GLN A 397 11.14 23.97 26.59
N ASP A 398 11.25 25.01 27.41
CA ASP A 398 12.29 25.10 28.43
C ASP A 398 12.00 24.17 29.62
N PHE A 399 12.99 23.36 30.00
CA PHE A 399 12.96 22.51 31.18
C PHE A 399 13.94 23.03 32.23
N LEU A 400 13.44 23.34 33.43
CA LEU A 400 14.21 23.78 34.58
C LEU A 400 15.27 22.76 35.00
N ALA A 401 14.91 21.48 34.96
CA ALA A 401 15.83 20.39 35.28
C ALA A 401 15.48 19.12 34.51
N VAL A 402 16.49 18.51 33.92
CA VAL A 402 16.43 17.20 33.26
C VAL A 402 17.35 16.24 34.01
N ARG A 403 16.83 15.06 34.35
CA ARG A 403 17.60 14.00 35.02
C ARG A 403 17.37 12.66 34.33
N LEU A 404 18.44 11.90 34.13
CA LEU A 404 18.35 10.51 33.69
C LEU A 404 18.62 9.57 34.86
N VAL A 405 17.72 8.61 35.07
CA VAL A 405 17.78 7.68 36.20
C VAL A 405 17.65 6.24 35.68
N TRP A 406 18.59 5.38 36.04
CA TRP A 406 18.50 3.94 35.81
C TRP A 406 17.49 3.30 36.76
N THR A 407 16.44 2.71 36.21
CA THR A 407 15.36 2.04 36.97
C THR A 407 15.05 0.69 36.32
N PRO A 408 15.81 -0.38 36.64
CA PRO A 408 15.67 -1.68 36.00
C PRO A 408 14.33 -2.35 36.30
N GLU A 409 13.85 -2.26 37.55
CA GLU A 409 12.67 -2.98 38.05
C GLU A 409 11.32 -2.44 37.54
N HIS A 410 11.25 -1.16 37.15
CA HIS A 410 9.97 -0.46 36.96
C HIS A 410 9.47 -0.41 35.51
N ALA A 411 10.18 -1.02 34.56
CA ALA A 411 9.86 -0.86 33.13
C ALA A 411 8.50 -1.48 32.73
N GLN A 412 7.95 -2.45 33.49
CA GLN A 412 6.71 -3.15 33.11
C GLN A 412 5.75 -3.47 34.29
N ALA A 413 5.69 -2.63 35.32
CA ALA A 413 4.63 -2.73 36.33
C ALA A 413 3.25 -2.54 35.65
N GLY A 414 2.53 -3.65 35.41
CA GLY A 414 1.22 -3.65 34.76
C GLY A 414 0.98 -4.77 33.74
N LYS A 415 2.02 -5.49 33.30
CA LYS A 415 1.84 -6.73 32.52
C LYS A 415 1.87 -7.93 33.45
N GLN A 416 0.80 -8.72 33.43
CA GLN A 416 0.73 -10.01 34.11
C GLN A 416 1.56 -11.02 33.33
N LEU A 417 2.89 -10.94 33.49
CA LEU A 417 3.83 -11.88 32.88
C LEU A 417 3.74 -13.21 33.61
N CYS A 418 3.95 -14.31 32.89
CA CYS A 418 4.05 -15.61 33.53
C CYS A 418 5.32 -15.65 34.43
N GLU A 419 5.34 -16.54 35.42
CA GLU A 419 6.48 -16.72 36.34
C GLU A 419 7.82 -16.89 35.59
N GLU A 420 7.80 -17.63 34.47
CA GLU A 420 8.99 -17.89 33.65
C GLU A 420 9.50 -16.62 32.95
N GLU A 421 8.62 -15.83 32.34
CA GLU A 421 8.97 -14.54 31.74
C GLU A 421 9.55 -13.58 32.79
N ARG A 422 8.95 -13.54 33.98
CA ARG A 422 9.43 -12.70 35.09
C ARG A 422 10.84 -13.12 35.52
N ARG A 423 11.10 -14.43 35.63
CA ARG A 423 12.39 -15.00 36.01
C ARG A 423 13.46 -14.76 34.93
N ALA A 424 13.11 -14.90 33.65
CA ALA A 424 13.99 -14.61 32.53
C ALA A 424 14.35 -13.11 32.44
N MET A 425 13.37 -12.23 32.65
CA MET A 425 13.59 -10.78 32.67
C MET A 425 14.46 -10.34 33.85
N GLN A 426 14.22 -10.89 35.04
CA GLN A 426 15.09 -10.64 36.20
C GLN A 426 16.53 -11.12 35.92
N ALA A 427 16.71 -12.30 35.32
CA ALA A 427 18.02 -12.80 34.94
C ALA A 427 18.72 -11.91 33.89
N ALA A 428 17.98 -11.32 32.97
CA ALA A 428 18.52 -10.34 32.01
C ALA A 428 18.94 -9.03 32.70
N LEU A 429 18.15 -8.54 33.67
CA LEU A 429 18.48 -7.36 34.46
C LEU A 429 19.71 -7.58 35.35
N ASP A 430 19.78 -8.71 36.05
CA ASP A 430 20.91 -9.07 36.91
C ASP A 430 22.21 -9.28 36.13
N SER A 431 22.12 -9.42 34.80
CA SER A 431 23.27 -9.56 33.92
C SER A 431 23.86 -8.24 33.44
N VAL A 432 23.28 -7.09 33.78
CA VAL A 432 23.78 -5.77 33.38
C VAL A 432 23.99 -4.86 34.58
N VAL A 433 25.21 -4.35 34.73
CA VAL A 433 25.57 -3.36 35.75
C VAL A 433 25.64 -1.96 35.12
N CYS A 434 24.92 -1.01 35.70
CA CYS A 434 25.02 0.42 35.34
C CYS A 434 25.94 1.13 36.33
N HIS A 435 27.08 1.64 35.88
CA HIS A 435 28.06 2.34 36.72
C HIS A 435 27.70 3.81 36.99
N THR A 436 26.84 4.39 36.15
CA THR A 436 26.40 5.79 36.26
C THR A 436 24.87 5.86 36.30
N PRO A 437 24.24 5.40 37.39
CA PRO A 437 22.78 5.23 37.46
C PRO A 437 22.01 6.55 37.53
N LEU A 438 22.63 7.65 37.93
CA LEU A 438 22.00 8.96 38.03
C LEU A 438 22.86 10.01 37.31
N ASN A 439 22.25 10.70 36.34
CA ASN A 439 22.87 11.84 35.67
C ASN A 439 21.97 13.06 35.79
N ASN A 440 22.48 14.13 36.42
CA ASN A 440 21.81 15.42 36.52
C ASN A 440 22.26 16.30 35.35
N LEU A 441 21.42 16.41 34.32
CA LEU A 441 21.75 17.14 33.09
C LEU A 441 21.49 18.65 33.23
N GLY A 442 20.74 19.06 34.26
CA GLY A 442 20.47 20.46 34.55
C GLY A 442 19.43 21.08 33.62
N PHE A 443 19.58 22.37 33.33
CA PHE A 443 18.65 23.15 32.53
C PHE A 443 18.74 22.80 31.04
N SER A 444 17.60 22.61 30.37
CA SER A 444 17.54 22.39 28.92
C SER A 444 16.59 23.41 28.28
N ARG A 445 17.14 24.34 27.50
CA ARG A 445 16.36 25.32 26.72
C ARG A 445 15.73 24.67 25.49
N LYS A 446 14.63 25.22 25.02
CA LYS A 446 14.12 24.95 23.67
C LYS A 446 15.20 25.31 22.63
N GLY A 447 15.40 24.44 21.65
CA GLY A 447 16.49 24.47 20.69
C GLY A 447 17.80 23.84 21.17
N SER A 448 17.89 23.33 22.41
CA SER A 448 19.14 22.78 22.94
C SER A 448 19.33 21.29 22.61
N ALA A 449 20.61 20.90 22.51
CA ALA A 449 21.05 19.51 22.40
C ALA A 449 22.01 19.20 23.56
N LEU A 450 21.69 18.18 24.36
CA LEU A 450 22.53 17.72 25.47
C LEU A 450 23.01 16.31 25.19
N THR A 451 24.32 16.08 25.20
CA THR A 451 24.91 14.75 25.02
C THR A 451 25.63 14.33 26.29
N PHE A 452 25.44 13.08 26.71
CA PHE A 452 26.05 12.53 27.91
C PHE A 452 26.26 11.03 27.76
N SER A 453 27.17 10.48 28.57
CA SER A 453 27.64 9.11 28.46
C SER A 453 27.31 8.35 29.73
N VAL A 454 26.76 7.14 29.58
CA VAL A 454 26.47 6.24 30.70
C VAL A 454 27.30 4.97 30.53
N ALA A 455 28.06 4.61 31.55
CA ALA A 455 28.89 3.41 31.54
C ALA A 455 28.11 2.18 32.04
N PHE A 456 28.23 1.09 31.30
CA PHE A 456 27.62 -0.20 31.59
C PHE A 456 28.67 -1.32 31.54
N GLN A 457 28.34 -2.45 32.16
CA GLN A 457 29.11 -3.69 32.07
C GLN A 457 28.12 -4.85 31.99
N ALA A 458 28.26 -5.70 30.98
CA ALA A 458 27.42 -6.88 30.82
C ALA A 458 28.14 -8.13 31.33
N LEU A 459 27.51 -8.85 32.24
CA LEU A 459 28.05 -10.04 32.91
C LEU A 459 27.73 -11.34 32.14
N ARG A 460 26.81 -11.28 31.17
CA ARG A 460 26.42 -12.41 30.32
C ARG A 460 26.34 -11.98 28.86
N THR A 461 26.43 -12.95 27.96
CA THR A 461 26.16 -12.75 26.54
C THR A 461 24.68 -12.62 26.27
N GLY A 462 24.35 -11.92 25.19
CA GLY A 462 22.96 -11.70 24.78
C GLY A 462 22.74 -10.35 24.12
N LEU A 463 21.48 -10.10 23.74
CA LEU A 463 21.04 -8.82 23.18
C LEU A 463 20.32 -8.02 24.28
N PHE A 464 20.90 -6.91 24.71
CA PHE A 464 20.37 -6.09 25.80
C PHE A 464 19.79 -4.77 25.31
N GLU A 465 18.64 -4.38 25.85
CA GLU A 465 17.97 -3.12 25.53
C GLU A 465 18.11 -2.10 26.67
N LEU A 466 19.31 -1.56 26.82
CA LEU A 466 19.70 -0.76 27.98
C LEU A 466 18.87 0.51 28.12
N SER A 467 18.56 1.17 27.01
CA SER A 467 17.78 2.39 27.04
C SER A 467 16.41 2.18 27.69
N GLN A 468 15.79 1.00 27.59
CA GLN A 468 14.43 0.75 28.11
C GLN A 468 14.32 1.09 29.59
N HIS A 469 15.34 0.73 30.37
CA HIS A 469 15.40 0.93 31.83
C HIS A 469 15.87 2.32 32.27
N MET A 470 16.27 3.19 31.33
CA MET A 470 16.63 4.57 31.63
C MET A 470 15.40 5.48 31.65
N LYS A 471 15.09 6.08 32.80
CA LYS A 471 13.94 6.96 32.99
C LYS A 471 14.36 8.42 32.93
N LEU A 472 13.66 9.20 32.11
CA LEU A 472 13.88 10.64 32.00
C LEU A 472 12.88 11.38 32.90
N LYS A 473 13.39 12.19 33.82
CA LYS A 473 12.62 13.05 34.72
C LYS A 473 12.78 14.50 34.31
N LEU A 474 11.66 15.18 34.07
CA LEU A 474 11.60 16.56 33.59
C LEU A 474 10.90 17.43 34.61
N GLN A 475 11.48 18.60 34.89
CA GLN A 475 10.85 19.68 35.69
C GLN A 475 10.68 20.90 34.80
N PHE A 476 9.48 21.48 34.79
CA PHE A 476 9.17 22.66 33.97
C PHE A 476 8.20 23.59 34.68
N THR A 477 8.17 24.85 34.25
CA THR A 477 7.12 25.80 34.62
C THR A 477 5.94 25.59 33.67
N ALA A 478 4.71 25.60 34.19
CA ALA A 478 3.55 25.67 33.31
C ALA A 478 3.64 27.02 32.58
N SER A 479 3.77 26.99 31.26
CA SER A 479 3.81 28.20 30.43
C SER A 479 2.49 28.96 30.58
N VAL A 480 2.48 29.99 31.43
CA VAL A 480 1.45 31.03 31.40
C VAL A 480 1.74 31.83 30.15
N SER A 481 0.87 31.71 29.15
CA SER A 481 0.87 32.54 27.95
C SER A 481 0.51 33.98 28.33
N HIS A 482 1.39 34.70 29.02
CA HIS A 482 1.44 36.16 29.06
C HIS A 482 2.83 36.61 29.52
N PRO A 483 3.49 37.53 28.80
CA PRO A 483 4.79 38.04 29.19
C PRO A 483 4.70 38.77 30.54
N PRO A 484 5.70 38.64 31.41
CA PRO A 484 5.66 39.22 32.75
C PRO A 484 5.65 40.75 32.67
N PRO A 485 4.84 41.45 33.49
CA PRO A 485 4.79 42.91 33.48
C PRO A 485 6.15 43.48 33.91
N GLU A 486 6.62 44.47 33.15
CA GLU A 486 7.87 45.20 33.39
C GLU A 486 8.00 45.62 34.86
N ALA A 487 8.90 44.92 35.56
CA ALA A 487 9.22 45.22 36.94
C ALA A 487 9.99 46.54 37.00
N ARG A 488 9.32 47.58 37.52
CA ARG A 488 9.92 48.87 37.82
C ARG A 488 11.08 48.71 38.82
N PRO A 489 12.22 49.39 38.60
CA PRO A 489 13.42 49.20 39.42
C PRO A 489 13.27 49.94 40.76
N LEU A 490 13.16 49.17 41.85
CA LEU A 490 13.33 49.71 43.20
C LEU A 490 14.83 49.82 43.50
N SER A 491 15.27 51.08 43.48
CA SER A 491 16.63 51.53 43.76
C SER A 491 16.93 51.49 45.26
N ARG A 492 18.17 51.07 45.58
CA ARG A 492 19.00 51.53 46.73
C ARG A 492 18.45 51.16 48.13
N LYS A 493 19.13 50.43 49.02
CA LYS A 493 20.51 50.64 49.55
C LYS A 493 20.88 49.49 50.52
N SER A 494 22.19 49.37 50.79
CA SER A 494 22.88 48.73 51.94
C SER A 494 22.94 47.20 52.07
N SER A 495 24.15 46.72 51.77
CA SER A 495 24.92 45.52 52.14
C SER A 495 25.00 45.24 53.67
N PRO A 496 25.79 44.25 54.17
CA PRO A 496 25.77 42.80 53.94
C PRO A 496 25.79 42.02 55.27
N SER A 497 25.13 40.85 55.38
CA SER A 497 25.56 39.81 56.34
C SER A 497 24.97 38.45 55.96
N SER A 498 25.87 37.54 55.59
CA SER A 498 25.61 36.11 55.47
C SER A 498 25.84 35.48 56.85
N PRO A 499 24.90 34.66 57.33
CA PRO A 499 25.18 33.23 57.36
C PRO A 499 23.95 32.44 56.91
N ALA A 500 23.93 32.11 55.63
CA ALA A 500 22.96 31.24 55.00
C ALA A 500 23.58 29.84 54.79
N VAL A 501 23.50 28.95 55.76
CA VAL A 501 23.65 27.50 55.51
C VAL A 501 22.82 26.70 56.53
N ARG A 502 21.49 26.81 56.46
CA ARG A 502 20.59 25.68 56.80
C ARG A 502 19.12 25.89 56.44
N ASP A 503 18.70 27.11 56.14
CA ASP A 503 17.28 27.40 55.87
C ASP A 503 16.88 27.41 54.37
N LEU A 504 17.82 27.05 53.46
CA LEU A 504 17.56 27.03 52.01
C LEU A 504 17.02 25.68 51.49
N VAL A 505 17.00 24.63 52.32
CA VAL A 505 16.54 23.29 51.89
C VAL A 505 15.02 23.13 52.07
N GLU A 506 14.41 23.75 53.08
CA GLU A 506 12.96 23.60 53.31
C GLU A 506 12.09 24.54 52.48
N ARG A 507 12.51 25.79 52.22
CA ARG A 507 11.68 26.72 51.44
C ARG A 507 11.64 26.46 49.94
N HIS A 508 12.54 25.64 49.40
CA HIS A 508 12.49 25.30 47.98
C HIS A 508 11.55 24.15 47.64
N GLN A 509 10.99 23.39 48.59
CA GLN A 509 10.07 22.31 48.22
C GLN A 509 8.63 22.76 47.94
N ALA A 510 8.21 23.93 48.44
CA ALA A 510 6.79 24.33 48.41
C ALA A 510 6.35 25.12 47.15
N SER A 511 7.24 25.45 46.22
CA SER A 511 6.90 26.28 45.04
C SER A 511 7.44 25.74 43.70
N LEU A 512 8.10 24.59 43.69
CA LEU A 512 8.78 24.10 42.47
C LEU A 512 7.81 23.41 41.52
N GLY A 513 7.89 23.82 40.26
CA GLY A 513 6.99 23.45 39.16
C GLY A 513 6.75 21.95 38.98
N ARG A 514 5.71 21.65 38.19
CA ARG A 514 5.27 20.28 37.89
C ARG A 514 6.44 19.42 37.42
N SER A 515 6.62 18.29 38.09
CA SER A 515 7.59 17.26 37.71
C SER A 515 6.85 16.11 37.05
N GLN A 516 7.26 15.72 35.84
CA GLN A 516 6.75 14.52 35.18
C GLN A 516 7.90 13.55 34.92
N SER A 517 7.62 12.26 35.12
CA SER A 517 8.60 11.19 34.91
C SER A 517 8.03 10.22 33.88
N PHE A 518 8.80 9.92 32.85
CA PHE A 518 8.31 9.13 31.72
C PHE A 518 9.13 7.85 31.59
N SER A 519 8.43 6.73 31.61
CA SER A 519 8.91 5.40 31.17
C SER A 519 7.94 4.89 30.12
N HIS A 520 8.36 3.96 29.26
CA HIS A 520 7.47 3.33 28.27
C HIS A 520 6.27 2.68 28.99
N GLN A 521 5.17 3.40 29.10
CA GLN A 521 3.84 2.82 29.17
C GLN A 521 3.19 3.19 27.85
N GLN A 522 2.56 2.20 27.20
CA GLN A 522 1.95 2.33 25.88
C GLN A 522 1.04 3.55 25.80
N PRO A 523 0.85 4.12 24.60
CA PRO A 523 0.16 5.40 24.42
C PRO A 523 -1.20 5.37 25.10
N SER A 524 -1.43 6.33 25.98
CA SER A 524 -2.72 6.53 26.64
C SER A 524 -3.79 6.80 25.60
N ARG A 525 -4.88 6.02 25.64
CA ARG A 525 -6.10 6.12 24.83
C ARG A 525 -6.45 7.58 24.50
N SER A 526 -6.13 8.04 23.31
CA SER A 526 -6.65 9.30 22.80
C SER A 526 -8.09 9.07 22.36
N HIS A 527 -9.03 9.65 23.10
CA HIS A 527 -10.44 9.70 22.71
C HIS A 527 -10.51 10.45 21.38
N LEU A 528 -10.87 9.72 20.33
CA LEU A 528 -11.10 10.24 18.99
C LEU A 528 -12.31 11.19 19.04
N MET A 529 -12.08 12.48 19.31
CA MET A 529 -13.07 13.52 19.10
C MET A 529 -13.24 13.70 17.60
N ARG A 530 -14.16 12.91 17.02
CA ARG A 530 -14.61 13.05 15.63
C ARG A 530 -15.37 14.38 15.55
N SER A 531 -14.65 15.46 15.22
CA SER A 531 -15.22 16.77 14.94
C SER A 531 -15.90 16.74 13.57
N GLY A 532 -17.04 16.05 13.49
CA GLY A 532 -17.92 16.00 12.34
C GLY A 532 -19.12 16.88 12.60
N SER A 533 -19.00 18.18 12.35
CA SER A 533 -20.14 19.08 12.27
C SER A 533 -20.96 18.74 11.03
N VAL A 534 -21.81 17.72 11.12
CA VAL A 534 -22.88 17.48 10.16
C VAL A 534 -23.92 18.57 10.41
N MET A 535 -23.83 19.64 9.62
CA MET A 535 -24.78 20.74 9.66
C MET A 535 -26.10 20.24 9.08
N GLU A 536 -26.97 19.72 9.94
CA GLU A 536 -28.31 19.29 9.57
C GLU A 536 -29.14 20.54 9.20
N ARG A 537 -29.56 20.57 7.94
CA ARG A 537 -30.29 21.68 7.31
C ARG A 537 -31.63 21.93 8.00
N ARG A 538 -31.75 23.01 8.77
CA ARG A 538 -33.05 23.67 8.97
C ARG A 538 -32.92 25.16 8.72
N ALA A 539 -33.56 25.58 7.64
CA ALA A 539 -33.72 26.96 7.25
C ALA A 539 -34.57 27.69 8.29
N ILE A 540 -33.96 28.58 9.08
CA ILE A 540 -34.69 29.62 9.81
C ILE A 540 -33.92 30.92 9.57
N THR A 541 -34.61 31.84 8.91
CA THR A 541 -34.18 33.19 8.55
C THR A 541 -33.76 33.98 9.80
N PRO A 542 -32.65 34.75 9.75
CA PRO A 542 -32.06 35.36 10.93
C PRO A 542 -32.85 36.61 11.37
N PRO A 543 -33.17 36.77 12.68
CA PRO A 543 -33.77 37.98 13.18
C PRO A 543 -32.72 39.07 13.39
N VAL A 544 -33.03 40.25 12.87
CA VAL A 544 -32.26 41.50 12.97
C VAL A 544 -32.55 42.15 14.32
N ALA A 545 -31.60 42.08 15.28
CA ALA A 545 -31.25 43.13 16.25
C ALA A 545 -30.38 42.57 17.40
N SER A 546 -29.26 43.26 17.67
CA SER A 546 -28.29 43.18 18.79
C SER A 546 -28.94 43.13 20.19
N PRO A 547 -28.27 42.79 21.33
CA PRO A 547 -26.81 42.91 21.60
C PRO A 547 -26.13 41.84 22.50
N VAL A 548 -24.79 41.83 22.47
CA VAL A 548 -23.83 41.49 23.55
C VAL A 548 -24.19 40.30 24.48
N GLY A 549 -23.56 39.15 24.25
CA GLY A 549 -23.62 38.02 25.19
C GLY A 549 -22.49 37.01 25.02
N ARG A 550 -21.39 37.25 25.74
CA ARG A 550 -20.31 36.33 26.19
C ARG A 550 -19.82 35.26 25.20
N PRO A 551 -18.54 35.33 24.76
CA PRO A 551 -17.87 34.20 24.10
C PRO A 551 -17.90 32.98 25.03
N LEU A 552 -18.46 31.88 24.54
CA LEU A 552 -18.37 30.58 25.16
C LEU A 552 -16.88 30.24 25.29
N TYR A 553 -16.35 30.41 26.49
CA TYR A 553 -14.99 29.99 26.85
C TYR A 553 -14.92 28.48 26.62
N LEU A 554 -14.31 28.07 25.51
CA LEU A 554 -13.68 26.76 25.42
C LEU A 554 -12.65 26.73 26.55
N PRO A 555 -12.75 25.78 27.50
CA PRO A 555 -11.81 25.71 28.61
C PRO A 555 -10.40 25.56 28.02
N PRO A 556 -9.41 26.32 28.51
CA PRO A 556 -8.06 26.26 27.96
C PRO A 556 -7.56 24.82 28.07
N ASP A 557 -7.14 24.26 26.93
CA ASP A 557 -6.52 22.94 26.86
C ASP A 557 -5.50 22.87 27.99
N LYS A 558 -5.79 22.03 28.99
CA LYS A 558 -4.92 21.86 30.15
C LYS A 558 -3.55 21.55 29.58
N ALA A 559 -2.56 22.40 29.88
CA ALA A 559 -1.16 22.31 29.45
C ALA A 559 -0.47 21.06 30.03
N VAL A 560 -1.03 19.89 29.75
CA VAL A 560 -0.46 18.58 29.95
C VAL A 560 0.38 18.35 28.70
N LEU A 561 1.69 18.24 28.88
CA LEU A 561 2.58 17.80 27.82
C LEU A 561 2.01 16.52 27.20
N SER A 562 1.57 16.58 25.95
CA SER A 562 1.11 15.38 25.26
C SER A 562 2.31 14.46 25.05
N LEU A 563 2.18 13.21 25.50
CA LEU A 563 3.23 12.20 25.41
C LEU A 563 3.69 11.98 23.97
N ASP A 564 2.81 12.21 23.01
CA ASP A 564 3.08 12.09 21.57
C ASP A 564 4.18 13.05 21.08
N LYS A 565 4.49 14.11 21.84
CA LYS A 565 5.57 15.07 21.53
C LYS A 565 6.94 14.62 22.07
N ILE A 566 6.99 13.55 22.85
CA ILE A 566 8.20 13.04 23.49
C ILE A 566 8.53 11.66 22.94
N ALA A 567 9.72 11.48 22.38
CA ALA A 567 10.19 10.17 21.94
C ALA A 567 11.49 9.77 22.59
N LYS A 568 11.58 8.47 22.85
CA LYS A 568 12.78 7.80 23.32
C LYS A 568 13.13 6.73 22.31
N ARG A 569 14.29 6.87 21.67
CA ARG A 569 14.80 5.91 20.69
C ARG A 569 15.69 4.90 21.38
N GLU A 570 15.36 3.63 21.20
CA GLU A 570 16.02 2.53 21.88
C GLU A 570 17.41 2.23 21.32
N CYS A 571 18.30 1.74 22.19
CA CYS A 571 19.62 1.21 21.85
C CYS A 571 19.70 -0.24 22.29
N LYS A 572 19.92 -1.13 21.31
CA LYS A 572 20.19 -2.55 21.54
C LYS A 572 21.69 -2.80 21.41
N VAL A 573 22.25 -3.49 22.40
CA VAL A 573 23.68 -3.82 22.47
C VAL A 573 23.84 -5.32 22.41
N LEU A 574 24.57 -5.81 21.41
CA LEU A 574 24.91 -7.22 21.30
C LEU A 574 26.18 -7.49 22.11
N VAL A 575 26.07 -8.36 23.11
CA VAL A 575 27.19 -8.79 23.96
C VAL A 575 27.61 -10.20 23.57
N VAL A 576 28.86 -10.33 23.14
CA VAL A 576 29.45 -11.58 22.65
C VAL A 576 30.47 -12.12 23.64
N GLU A 577 30.74 -13.43 23.55
CA GLU A 577 31.80 -14.05 24.34
C GLU A 577 33.17 -13.46 23.96
N PRO A 578 34.14 -13.46 24.89
CA PRO A 578 35.51 -13.13 24.55
C PRO A 578 36.01 -14.18 23.55
N VAL A 579 36.47 -13.73 22.39
CA VAL A 579 37.21 -14.60 21.47
C VAL A 579 38.50 -15.02 22.20
N LYS A 580 38.66 -16.32 22.44
CA LYS A 580 39.86 -16.90 23.05
C LYS A 580 41.08 -16.71 22.17
#